data_AF-A0A2N4UG03-F1
#
_entry.id   AF-A0A2N4UG03-F1
#
_cell.length_a   1.000
_cell.length_b   1.000
_cell.length_c   1.000
_cell.angle_alpha   90.00
_cell.angle_beta   90.00
_cell.angle_gamma   90.00
#
_symmetry.space_group_name_H-M   'P 1'
#
loop_
_entity.id
_entity.type
_entity.pdbx_description
1 polymer ?
#
loop_
_entity_poly.entity_id
_entity_poly.type
_entity_poly.pdbx_seq_one_letter_code
_entity_poly.pdbx_strand_id
1 'polypeptide(L)'
;MHSTIDTRMLDIAQQAAQYGIGAMSLGEALTAALVLDRSDWLHERGYSIAEALDRIGPDWAARLSNVARRFHTEATQATRRFSFEIIPRHSEIGGYTLRLLDGGREVGGGQLSAQGKSVRFADEQSAYDEALAVGCSWLAGKQTEVFPELSH
;
A
#
# COMPACT_ATOMS: atom_id res chain seq x y z
N MET A 1 -21.43 4.49 17.54
CA MET A 1 -22.09 5.14 16.38
C MET A 1 -21.00 5.95 15.67
N HIS A 2 -20.62 5.59 14.44
CA HIS A 2 -19.66 6.41 13.68
C HIS A 2 -20.32 7.75 13.35
N SER A 3 -19.63 8.85 13.65
CA SER A 3 -20.11 10.17 13.25
C SER A 3 -20.13 10.24 11.73
N THR A 4 -21.17 10.84 11.15
CA THR A 4 -21.28 11.08 9.70
C THR A 4 -20.06 11.83 9.14
N ILE A 5 -19.39 12.62 9.99
CA ILE A 5 -18.14 13.32 9.65
C ILE A 5 -16.97 12.34 9.49
N ASP A 6 -16.82 11.35 10.38
CA ASP A 6 -15.70 10.40 10.32
C ASP A 6 -15.77 9.58 9.02
N THR A 7 -16.97 9.14 8.63
CA THR A 7 -17.18 8.42 7.37
C THR A 7 -16.85 9.30 6.18
N ARG A 8 -17.30 10.57 6.17
CA ARG A 8 -17.00 11.49 5.08
C ARG A 8 -15.50 11.76 4.95
N MET A 9 -14.79 11.99 6.05
CA MET A 9 -13.34 12.20 6.04
C MET A 9 -12.59 10.97 5.50
N LEU A 10 -13.07 9.78 5.84
CA LEU A 10 -12.50 8.53 5.37
C LEU A 10 -12.70 8.37 3.85
N ASP A 11 -13.91 8.64 3.35
CA ASP A 11 -14.20 8.62 1.91
C ASP A 11 -13.32 9.61 1.13
N ILE A 12 -13.13 10.82 1.68
CA ILE A 12 -12.22 11.84 1.15
C ILE A 12 -10.78 11.29 1.08
N ALA A 13 -10.28 10.71 2.16
CA ALA A 13 -8.93 10.16 2.21
C ALA A 13 -8.75 8.99 1.22
N GLN A 14 -9.74 8.11 1.09
CA GLN A 14 -9.71 7.00 0.13
C GLN A 14 -9.72 7.49 -1.32
N GLN A 15 -10.56 8.45 -1.66
CA GLN A 15 -10.57 9.04 -3.01
C GLN A 15 -9.25 9.72 -3.33
N ALA A 16 -8.69 10.49 -2.40
CA ALA A 16 -7.41 11.16 -2.61
C ALA A 16 -6.26 10.16 -2.75
N ALA A 17 -6.26 9.07 -1.98
CA ALA A 17 -5.25 8.02 -2.09
C ALA A 17 -5.33 7.25 -3.43
N GLN A 18 -6.49 7.24 -4.10
CA GLN A 18 -6.72 6.58 -5.38
C GLN A 18 -6.51 7.48 -6.61
N TYR A 19 -6.91 8.75 -6.51
CA TYR A 19 -7.02 9.65 -7.67
C TYR A 19 -6.31 11.00 -7.48
N GLY A 20 -5.73 11.22 -6.31
CA GLY A 20 -5.08 12.47 -5.93
C GLY A 20 -6.08 13.56 -5.54
N ILE A 21 -5.56 14.73 -5.18
CA ILE A 21 -6.37 15.86 -4.69
C ILE A 21 -6.81 16.85 -5.79
N GLY A 22 -6.52 16.56 -7.06
CA GLY A 22 -6.71 17.50 -8.17
C GLY A 22 -8.17 17.92 -8.39
N ALA A 23 -9.09 16.96 -8.32
CA ALA A 23 -10.53 17.18 -8.54
C ALA A 23 -11.31 17.56 -7.26
N MET A 24 -10.66 17.57 -6.10
CA MET A 24 -11.31 17.80 -4.80
C MET A 24 -11.55 19.29 -4.56
N SER A 25 -12.56 19.61 -3.74
CA SER A 25 -12.68 20.97 -3.21
C SER A 25 -11.50 21.29 -2.29
N LEU A 26 -11.20 22.57 -2.08
CA LEU A 26 -10.07 22.98 -1.24
C LEU A 26 -10.14 22.38 0.17
N GLY A 27 -11.30 22.37 0.81
CA GLY A 27 -11.46 21.80 2.16
C GLY A 27 -11.26 20.28 2.18
N GLU A 28 -11.69 19.58 1.14
CA GLU A 28 -11.51 18.14 0.99
C GLU A 28 -10.05 17.80 0.70
N ALA A 29 -9.37 18.56 -0.16
CA ALA A 29 -7.95 18.39 -0.44
C ALA A 29 -7.09 18.58 0.83
N LEU A 30 -7.36 19.64 1.61
CA LEU A 30 -6.66 19.88 2.88
C LEU A 30 -6.96 18.77 3.90
N THR A 31 -8.21 18.32 3.99
CA THR A 31 -8.59 17.21 4.86
C THR A 31 -7.87 15.92 4.46
N ALA A 32 -7.87 15.57 3.18
CA ALA A 32 -7.18 14.40 2.65
C ALA A 32 -5.69 14.47 2.95
N ALA A 33 -5.05 15.60 2.67
CA ALA A 33 -3.63 15.80 2.91
C ALA A 33 -3.26 15.65 4.40
N LEU A 34 -4.08 16.17 5.31
CA LEU A 34 -3.88 16.00 6.75
C LEU A 34 -4.10 14.55 7.22
N VAL A 35 -5.12 13.86 6.71
CA VAL A 35 -5.42 12.47 7.08
C VAL A 35 -4.34 11.50 6.57
N LEU A 36 -3.80 11.77 5.37
CA LEU A 36 -2.80 10.95 4.70
C LEU A 36 -1.35 11.36 5.03
N ASP A 37 -1.16 12.35 5.90
CA ASP A 37 0.14 12.93 6.27
C ASP A 37 0.96 13.45 5.07
N ARG A 38 0.27 13.97 4.05
CA ARG A 38 0.84 14.51 2.82
C ARG A 38 1.07 16.00 2.92
N SER A 39 2.15 16.37 3.62
CA SER A 39 2.54 17.78 3.75
C SER A 39 2.83 18.44 2.41
N ASP A 40 3.39 17.70 1.45
CA ASP A 40 3.64 18.15 0.08
C ASP A 40 2.35 18.61 -0.63
N TRP A 41 1.25 17.89 -0.45
CA TRP A 41 -0.07 18.29 -0.98
C TRP A 41 -0.61 19.57 -0.35
N LEU A 42 -0.29 19.85 0.91
CA LEU A 42 -0.62 21.14 1.53
C LEU A 42 0.19 22.26 0.89
N HIS A 43 1.49 22.04 0.68
CA HIS A 43 2.38 23.03 0.05
C HIS A 43 2.01 23.31 -1.41
N GLU A 44 1.57 22.30 -2.18
CA GLU A 44 1.05 22.48 -3.54
C GLU A 44 -0.15 23.44 -3.60
N ARG A 45 -0.95 23.48 -2.52
CA ARG A 45 -2.09 24.40 -2.38
C ARG A 45 -1.71 25.71 -1.70
N GLY A 46 -0.46 25.87 -1.27
CA GLY A 46 0.03 27.06 -0.57
C GLY A 46 -0.42 27.15 0.89
N TYR A 47 -0.71 26.02 1.54
CA TYR A 47 -1.13 25.96 2.95
C TYR A 47 -0.06 25.33 3.82
N SER A 48 0.17 25.94 4.99
CA SER A 48 0.85 25.27 6.11
C SER A 48 -0.11 24.33 6.85
N ILE A 49 0.43 23.44 7.69
CA ILE A 49 -0.36 22.57 8.57
C ILE A 49 -1.29 23.40 9.47
N ALA A 50 -0.80 24.49 10.03
CA ALA A 50 -1.57 25.35 10.93
C ALA A 50 -2.77 25.99 10.22
N GLU A 51 -2.55 26.54 9.02
CA GLU A 51 -3.61 27.15 8.20
C GLU A 51 -4.62 26.10 7.72
N ALA A 52 -4.14 24.90 7.37
CA ALA A 52 -5.02 23.80 6.98
C ALA A 52 -5.93 23.37 8.14
N LEU A 53 -5.39 23.25 9.36
CA LEU A 53 -6.15 22.93 10.57
C LEU A 53 -7.20 24.00 10.91
N ASP A 54 -6.82 25.29 10.80
CA ASP A 54 -7.75 26.40 10.98
C ASP A 54 -8.88 26.36 9.94
N ARG A 55 -8.53 26.06 8.68
CA ARG A 55 -9.46 26.02 7.55
C ARG A 55 -10.50 24.91 7.63
N ILE A 56 -10.12 23.71 8.05
CA ILE A 56 -11.06 22.58 8.20
C ILE A 56 -11.95 22.73 9.43
N GLY A 57 -11.51 23.53 10.42
CA GLY A 57 -12.24 23.82 11.64
C GLY A 57 -12.05 22.77 12.75
N PRO A 58 -12.38 23.12 14.01
CA PRO A 58 -12.05 22.34 15.19
C PRO A 58 -12.78 20.98 15.27
N ASP A 59 -14.02 20.90 14.77
CA ASP A 59 -14.80 19.66 14.77
C ASP A 59 -14.19 18.58 13.89
N TRP A 60 -13.61 19.00 12.75
CA TRP A 60 -12.90 18.13 11.82
C TRP A 60 -11.51 17.80 12.36
N ALA A 61 -10.77 18.82 12.82
CA ALA A 61 -9.44 18.65 13.39
C ALA A 61 -9.42 17.64 14.57
N ALA A 62 -10.42 17.68 15.45
CA ALA A 62 -10.54 16.76 16.59
C ALA A 62 -10.70 15.27 16.18
N ARG A 63 -11.10 15.00 14.93
CA ARG A 63 -11.36 13.65 14.41
C ARG A 63 -10.20 13.09 13.59
N LEU A 64 -9.29 13.95 13.12
CA LEU A 64 -8.19 13.59 12.23
C LEU A 64 -7.42 12.36 12.71
N SER A 65 -6.98 12.33 13.96
CA SER A 65 -6.17 11.21 14.48
C SER A 65 -6.92 9.88 14.50
N ASN A 66 -8.25 9.89 14.69
CA ASN A 66 -9.07 8.68 14.66
C ASN A 66 -9.25 8.22 13.21
N VAL A 67 -9.60 9.13 12.30
CA VAL A 67 -9.79 8.81 10.88
C VAL A 67 -8.49 8.34 10.23
N ALA A 68 -7.35 8.99 10.50
CA ALA A 68 -6.04 8.58 10.00
C ALA A 68 -5.68 7.16 10.46
N ARG A 69 -5.92 6.84 11.74
CA ARG A 69 -5.70 5.48 12.27
C ARG A 69 -6.62 4.45 11.60
N ARG A 70 -7.88 4.80 11.39
CA ARG A 70 -8.85 3.94 10.70
C ARG A 70 -8.43 3.70 9.26
N PHE A 71 -8.09 4.76 8.52
CA PHE A 71 -7.59 4.66 7.16
C PHE A 71 -6.36 3.76 7.09
N HIS A 72 -5.35 3.97 7.94
CA HIS A 72 -4.16 3.12 7.95
C HIS A 72 -4.47 1.65 8.26
N THR A 73 -5.43 1.40 9.14
CA THR A 73 -5.90 0.03 9.45
C THR A 73 -6.57 -0.61 8.25
N GLU A 74 -7.47 0.10 7.58
CA GLU A 74 -8.20 -0.36 6.39
C GLU A 74 -7.26 -0.54 5.19
N ALA A 75 -6.34 0.41 4.97
CA ALA A 75 -5.32 0.33 3.95
C ALA A 75 -4.39 -0.86 4.18
N THR A 76 -3.92 -1.07 5.42
CA THR A 76 -3.13 -2.24 5.78
C THR A 76 -3.89 -3.54 5.53
N GLN A 77 -5.20 -3.58 5.80
CA GLN A 77 -6.03 -4.76 5.51
C GLN A 77 -6.19 -4.99 4.00
N ALA A 78 -6.44 -3.94 3.23
CA ALA A 78 -6.54 -3.99 1.77
C ALA A 78 -5.21 -4.46 1.14
N THR A 79 -4.09 -4.03 1.71
CA THR A 79 -2.76 -4.46 1.30
C THR A 79 -2.45 -5.90 1.71
N ARG A 80 -2.84 -6.33 2.92
CA ARG A 80 -2.70 -7.72 3.41
C ARG A 80 -3.51 -8.74 2.61
N ARG A 81 -4.45 -8.28 1.79
CA ARG A 81 -5.15 -9.11 0.80
C ARG A 81 -4.16 -9.76 -0.16
N PHE A 82 -3.06 -9.09 -0.49
CA PHE A 82 -2.02 -9.62 -1.34
C PHE A 82 -0.90 -10.25 -0.50
N SER A 83 -0.49 -11.46 -0.86
CA SER A 83 0.63 -12.14 -0.22
C SER A 83 1.33 -13.06 -1.23
N PHE A 84 2.53 -13.52 -0.92
CA PHE A 84 3.21 -14.52 -1.73
C PHE A 84 3.81 -15.61 -0.84
N GLU A 85 3.92 -16.81 -1.40
CA GLU A 85 4.53 -17.96 -0.75
C GLU A 85 5.68 -18.48 -1.62
N ILE A 86 6.79 -18.82 -0.99
CA ILE A 86 7.93 -19.48 -1.63
C ILE A 86 8.01 -20.89 -1.08
N ILE A 87 7.74 -21.88 -1.91
CA ILE A 87 7.67 -23.30 -1.52
C ILE A 87 8.88 -24.03 -2.11
N PRO A 88 9.70 -24.71 -1.30
CA PRO A 88 10.83 -25.49 -1.81
C PRO A 88 10.35 -26.69 -2.63
N ARG A 89 10.98 -26.94 -3.77
CA ARG A 89 10.73 -28.11 -4.62
C ARG A 89 11.74 -29.20 -4.35
N HIS A 90 11.27 -30.31 -3.80
CA HIS A 90 12.03 -31.56 -3.69
C HIS A 90 12.02 -32.30 -5.03
N SER A 91 12.73 -31.78 -6.03
CA SER A 91 13.00 -32.46 -7.30
C SER A 91 14.49 -32.67 -7.49
N GLU A 92 14.92 -33.54 -8.41
CA GLU A 92 16.35 -33.80 -8.66
C GLU A 92 17.16 -32.54 -8.99
N ILE A 93 16.49 -31.52 -9.55
CA ILE A 93 17.03 -30.24 -10.00
C ILE A 93 17.02 -29.18 -8.87
N GLY A 94 16.31 -29.41 -7.76
CA GLY A 94 16.08 -28.41 -6.70
C GLY A 94 15.24 -27.21 -7.16
N GLY A 95 15.19 -26.15 -6.35
CA GLY A 95 14.53 -24.86 -6.68
C GLY A 95 13.28 -24.55 -5.86
N TYR A 96 12.57 -23.47 -6.25
CA TYR A 96 11.43 -22.93 -5.52
C TYR A 96 10.23 -22.68 -6.44
N THR A 97 9.04 -22.80 -5.88
CA THR A 97 7.79 -22.33 -6.50
C THR A 97 7.36 -21.05 -5.80
N LEU A 98 7.25 -19.97 -6.55
CA LEU A 98 6.64 -18.73 -6.10
C LEU A 98 5.15 -18.77 -6.42
N ARG A 99 4.30 -18.59 -5.42
CA ARG A 99 2.84 -18.44 -5.55
C ARG A 99 2.46 -17.03 -5.15
N LEU A 100 1.70 -16.35 -6.00
CA LEU A 100 1.17 -15.01 -5.76
C LEU A 100 -0.30 -15.15 -5.40
N LEU A 101 -0.71 -14.62 -4.25
CA LEU A 101 -2.00 -14.86 -3.64
C LEU A 101 -2.81 -13.57 -3.51
N ASP A 102 -4.05 -13.59 -3.99
CA ASP A 102 -5.08 -12.59 -3.72
C ASP A 102 -6.14 -13.19 -2.79
N GLY A 103 -6.22 -12.69 -1.55
CA GLY A 103 -7.16 -13.19 -0.53
C GLY A 103 -6.96 -14.67 -0.22
N GLY A 104 -5.72 -15.17 -0.34
CA GLY A 104 -5.37 -16.59 -0.18
C GLY A 104 -5.62 -17.46 -1.42
N ARG A 105 -6.13 -16.89 -2.52
CA ARG A 105 -6.29 -17.59 -3.81
C ARG A 105 -5.11 -17.30 -4.71
N GLU A 106 -4.53 -18.35 -5.29
CA GLU A 106 -3.44 -18.20 -6.27
C GLU A 106 -3.93 -17.50 -7.54
N VAL A 107 -3.29 -16.39 -7.85
CA VAL A 107 -3.57 -15.55 -9.04
C VAL A 107 -2.42 -15.54 -10.03
N GLY A 108 -1.26 -16.07 -9.65
CA GLY A 108 -0.09 -16.18 -10.50
C GLY A 108 1.07 -16.83 -9.76
N GLY A 109 2.19 -17.00 -10.45
CA GLY A 109 3.36 -17.65 -9.88
C GLY A 109 4.35 -18.09 -10.94
N GLY A 110 5.43 -18.72 -10.49
CA GLY A 110 6.49 -19.21 -11.35
C GLY A 110 7.34 -20.30 -10.69
N GLN A 111 8.04 -21.06 -11.52
CA GLN A 111 9.02 -22.03 -11.07
C GLN A 111 10.42 -21.45 -11.28
N LEU A 112 11.18 -21.35 -10.20
CA LEU A 112 12.56 -20.89 -10.22
C LEU A 112 13.47 -22.08 -9.96
N SER A 113 14.32 -22.39 -10.93
CA SER A 113 15.21 -23.54 -10.88
C SER A 113 16.54 -23.16 -10.24
N ALA A 114 17.05 -23.99 -9.33
CA ALA A 114 18.36 -23.83 -8.72
C ALA A 114 19.51 -24.30 -9.62
N GLN A 115 19.38 -24.24 -10.96
CA GLN A 115 20.46 -24.61 -11.88
C GLN A 115 20.94 -23.40 -12.68
N GLY A 116 21.94 -22.70 -12.12
CA GLY A 116 22.88 -21.89 -12.86
C GLY A 116 24.13 -22.71 -13.23
N LYS A 117 25.06 -22.15 -14.02
CA LYS A 117 26.34 -22.81 -14.39
C LYS A 117 27.32 -22.99 -13.21
N SER A 118 26.88 -22.88 -11.95
CA SER A 118 27.74 -22.81 -10.75
C SER A 118 27.41 -23.90 -9.70
N VAL A 119 27.96 -23.77 -8.50
CA VAL A 119 27.90 -24.74 -7.40
C VAL A 119 26.50 -24.78 -6.78
N ARG A 120 25.93 -26.00 -6.70
CA ARG A 120 24.57 -26.35 -6.25
C ARG A 120 24.00 -25.58 -5.05
N PHE A 121 24.82 -25.23 -4.04
CA PHE A 121 24.36 -24.48 -2.84
C PHE A 121 24.25 -22.96 -3.06
N ALA A 122 25.06 -22.38 -3.94
CA ALA A 122 24.94 -20.97 -4.32
C ALA A 122 23.72 -20.76 -5.23
N ASP A 123 23.37 -21.77 -6.01
CA ASP A 123 22.25 -21.72 -6.94
C ASP A 123 20.88 -21.86 -6.24
N GLU A 124 20.80 -22.60 -5.11
CA GLU A 124 19.58 -22.65 -4.31
C GLU A 124 19.29 -21.33 -3.59
N GLN A 125 20.29 -20.71 -2.93
CA GLN A 125 20.09 -19.41 -2.30
C GLN A 125 19.74 -18.34 -3.35
N SER A 126 20.39 -18.37 -4.52
CA SER A 126 20.09 -17.45 -5.63
C SER A 126 18.66 -17.63 -6.15
N ALA A 127 18.17 -18.86 -6.29
CA ALA A 127 16.79 -19.12 -6.70
C ALA A 127 15.76 -18.65 -5.66
N TYR A 128 16.09 -18.74 -4.36
CA TYR A 128 15.26 -18.18 -3.30
C TYR A 128 15.23 -16.65 -3.35
N ASP A 129 16.40 -16.01 -3.49
CA ASP A 129 16.54 -14.56 -3.54
C ASP A 129 15.81 -13.97 -4.77
N GLU A 130 15.86 -14.66 -5.91
CA GLU A 130 15.10 -14.30 -7.11
C GLU A 130 13.58 -14.43 -6.87
N ALA A 131 13.14 -15.54 -6.26
CA ALA A 131 11.73 -15.75 -5.92
C ALA A 131 11.22 -14.66 -4.96
N LEU A 132 12.06 -14.29 -3.98
CA LEU A 132 11.79 -13.22 -3.03
C LEU A 132 11.72 -11.86 -3.71
N ALA A 133 12.65 -11.54 -4.61
CA ALA A 133 12.64 -10.29 -5.36
C ALA A 133 11.39 -10.14 -6.23
N VAL A 134 11.00 -11.20 -6.95
CA VAL A 134 9.77 -11.21 -7.76
C VAL A 134 8.52 -11.08 -6.89
N GLY A 135 8.45 -11.84 -5.79
CA GLY A 135 7.33 -11.77 -4.84
C GLY A 135 7.17 -10.38 -4.22
N CYS A 136 8.26 -9.78 -3.75
CA CYS A 136 8.28 -8.43 -3.20
C CYS A 136 7.91 -7.37 -4.24
N SER A 137 8.42 -7.47 -5.47
CA SER A 137 8.10 -6.54 -6.56
C SER A 137 6.63 -6.61 -6.96
N TRP A 138 6.08 -7.83 -7.08
CA TRP A 138 4.65 -8.02 -7.35
C TRP A 138 3.78 -7.48 -6.21
N LEU A 139 4.16 -7.78 -4.96
CA LEU A 139 3.44 -7.31 -3.79
C LEU A 139 3.42 -5.77 -3.78
N ALA A 140 4.58 -5.12 -3.88
CA ALA A 140 4.72 -3.67 -3.95
C ALA A 140 3.85 -3.06 -5.06
N GLY A 141 3.90 -3.64 -6.27
CA GLY A 141 3.05 -3.21 -7.39
C GLY A 141 1.56 -3.30 -7.06
N LYS A 142 1.11 -4.36 -6.38
CA LYS A 142 -0.28 -4.49 -5.92
C LYS A 142 -0.64 -3.49 -4.83
N GLN A 143 0.26 -3.17 -3.90
CA GLN A 143 -0.01 -2.13 -2.90
C GLN A 143 -0.15 -0.75 -3.55
N THR A 144 0.70 -0.46 -4.54
CA THR A 144 0.63 0.76 -5.36
C THR A 144 -0.64 0.80 -6.20
N GLU A 145 -1.12 -0.32 -6.76
CA GLU A 145 -2.40 -0.34 -7.49
C GLU A 145 -3.60 0.03 -6.60
N VAL A 146 -3.57 -0.32 -5.30
CA VAL A 146 -4.65 0.03 -4.36
C VAL A 146 -4.62 1.52 -4.02
N PHE A 147 -3.44 2.09 -3.79
CA PHE A 147 -3.25 3.50 -3.45
C PHE A 147 -2.04 4.10 -4.20
N PRO A 148 -2.20 4.44 -5.50
CA PRO A 148 -1.11 4.90 -6.34
C PRO A 148 -0.48 6.18 -5.79
N GLU A 149 -1.30 7.06 -5.26
CA GLU A 149 -0.87 8.35 -4.76
C GLU A 149 -0.05 8.24 -3.47
N LEU A 150 -0.17 7.15 -2.71
CA LEU A 150 0.58 6.95 -1.46
C LEU A 150 1.95 6.30 -1.67
N SER A 151 2.34 6.00 -2.91
CA SER A 151 3.56 5.26 -3.23
C SER A 151 4.81 6.14 -3.45
N HIS A 152 4.81 7.36 -2.92
CA HIS A 152 5.85 8.38 -3.12
C HIS A 152 6.68 8.67 -1.87
#